data_AF-F7NQH4-F1
#
_entry.id   AF-F7NQH4-F1
#
_cell.length_a   1.000
_cell.length_b   1.000
_cell.length_c   1.000
_cell.angle_alpha   90.00
_cell.angle_beta   90.00
_cell.angle_gamma   90.00
#
_symmetry.space_group_name_H-M   'P 1'
#
loop_
_entity.id
_entity.type
_entity.pdbx_description
1 polymer ?
#
loop_
_entity_poly.entity_id
_entity_poly.type
_entity_poly.pdbx_seq_one_letter_code
_entity_poly.pdbx_strand_id
1 'polypeptide(L)'
;MDKHKIYESIMNNVAIDAGDNLKGLVFAIAPLYSKASPLPDKIQYSLVHLYASLIETTESLIMLISFGCIWDAKLLGRMIAEGALKFLYIFKGTNEEILSKLDEYLNIIPFINRLKLHNKARNLVKVGVEPLKHQALLDALIPEEEIKRFKDMYSDKELNKIYSRW
;
A
#
# COMPACT_ATOMS: atom_id res chain seq x y z
N MET A 1 -18.02 -8.01 -38.52
CA MET A 1 -16.78 -7.83 -37.76
C MET A 1 -17.10 -8.10 -36.30
N ASP A 2 -16.40 -9.05 -35.68
CA ASP A 2 -16.70 -9.47 -34.30
C ASP A 2 -16.44 -8.30 -33.35
N LYS A 3 -17.49 -7.83 -32.66
CA LYS A 3 -17.39 -6.68 -31.75
C LYS A 3 -16.33 -6.90 -30.68
N HIS A 4 -16.12 -8.16 -30.28
CA HIS A 4 -15.12 -8.54 -29.30
C HIS A 4 -13.70 -8.16 -29.76
N LYS A 5 -13.33 -8.52 -30.99
CA LYS A 5 -12.02 -8.19 -31.58
C LYS A 5 -11.77 -6.69 -31.72
N ILE A 6 -12.82 -5.90 -31.93
CA ILE A 6 -12.73 -4.44 -31.98
C ILE A 6 -12.39 -3.89 -30.59
N TYR A 7 -13.09 -4.36 -29.56
CA TYR A 7 -12.81 -3.95 -28.18
C TYR A 7 -11.41 -4.36 -27.74
N GLU A 8 -10.99 -5.60 -28.01
CA GLU A 8 -9.62 -6.06 -27.72
C GLU A 8 -8.56 -5.19 -28.39
N SER A 9 -8.74 -4.84 -29.67
CA SER A 9 -7.81 -3.98 -30.38
C SER A 9 -7.74 -2.57 -29.79
N ILE A 10 -8.87 -1.99 -29.39
CA ILE A 10 -8.90 -0.66 -28.75
C ILE A 10 -8.20 -0.71 -27.40
N MET A 11 -8.52 -1.72 -26.58
CA MET A 11 -7.93 -1.86 -25.24
C MET A 11 -6.42 -2.09 -25.31
N ASN A 12 -5.94 -2.87 -26.28
CA ASN A 12 -4.51 -3.09 -26.49
C ASN A 12 -3.76 -1.82 -26.87
N ASN A 13 -4.32 -0.98 -27.75
CA ASN A 13 -3.67 0.28 -28.12
C ASN A 13 -3.57 1.22 -26.91
N VAL A 14 -4.66 1.36 -26.14
CA VAL A 14 -4.66 2.15 -24.89
C VAL A 14 -3.67 1.60 -23.87
N ALA A 15 -3.55 0.28 -23.76
CA ALA A 15 -2.63 -0.38 -22.85
C ALA A 15 -1.15 -0.08 -23.20
N ILE A 16 -0.80 -0.12 -24.49
CA ILE A 16 0.55 0.21 -24.98
C ILE A 16 0.89 1.67 -24.68
N ASP A 17 0.00 2.60 -25.03
CA ASP A 17 0.20 4.03 -24.79
C ASP A 17 0.36 4.34 -23.29
N ALA A 18 -0.44 3.68 -22.44
CA ALA A 18 -0.33 3.82 -20.99
C ALA A 18 1.02 3.32 -20.47
N GLY A 19 1.50 2.18 -20.98
CA GLY A 19 2.79 1.59 -20.60
C GLY A 19 3.98 2.50 -20.93
N ASP A 20 3.97 3.16 -22.08
CA ASP A 20 5.07 4.07 -22.46
C ASP A 20 5.05 5.37 -21.66
N ASN A 21 3.87 5.91 -21.36
CA ASN A 21 3.74 7.05 -20.44
C ASN A 21 4.25 6.71 -19.03
N LEU A 22 3.99 5.48 -18.56
CA LEU A 22 4.44 5.00 -17.26
C LEU A 22 5.97 4.99 -17.16
N LYS A 23 6.65 4.46 -18.18
CA LYS A 23 8.13 4.47 -18.27
C LYS A 23 8.67 5.90 -18.26
N GLY A 24 8.04 6.81 -19.00
CA GLY A 24 8.41 8.22 -19.00
C GLY A 24 8.40 8.84 -17.60
N LEU A 25 7.37 8.52 -16.80
CA LEU A 25 7.26 8.99 -15.43
C LEU A 25 8.38 8.46 -14.53
N VAL A 26 8.76 7.17 -14.66
CA VAL A 26 9.88 6.57 -13.91
C VAL A 26 11.16 7.39 -14.11
N PHE A 27 11.50 7.74 -15.35
CA PHE A 27 12.68 8.54 -15.63
C PHE A 27 12.56 9.98 -15.15
N ALA A 28 11.36 10.58 -15.22
CA ALA A 28 11.12 11.95 -14.78
C ALA A 28 11.36 12.13 -13.27
N ILE A 29 11.05 11.12 -12.46
CA ILE A 29 11.23 11.18 -11.00
C ILE A 29 12.62 10.68 -10.53
N ALA A 30 13.42 10.08 -11.43
CA ALA A 30 14.75 9.55 -11.11
C ALA A 30 15.68 10.51 -10.36
N PRO A 31 15.70 11.82 -10.64
CA PRO A 31 16.52 12.77 -9.89
C PRO A 31 16.20 12.81 -8.38
N LEU A 32 14.95 12.54 -7.98
CA LEU A 32 14.49 12.63 -6.59
C LEU A 32 15.07 11.55 -5.68
N TYR A 33 15.56 10.45 -6.25
CA TYR A 33 16.16 9.34 -5.51
C TYR A 33 17.58 9.00 -6.01
N SER A 34 18.21 9.96 -6.69
CA SER A 34 19.61 9.89 -7.05
C SER A 34 20.49 10.29 -5.87
N LYS A 35 21.78 9.90 -5.88
CA LYS A 35 22.76 10.36 -4.86
C LYS A 35 22.91 11.89 -4.79
N ALA A 36 22.48 12.61 -5.83
CA ALA A 36 22.51 14.07 -5.87
C ALA A 36 21.22 14.72 -5.33
N SER A 37 20.22 13.91 -4.93
CA SER A 37 18.96 14.40 -4.39
C SER A 37 19.17 15.12 -3.06
N PRO A 38 18.50 16.26 -2.82
CA PRO A 38 18.53 16.95 -1.53
C PRO A 38 17.63 16.28 -0.48
N LEU A 39 16.91 15.21 -0.83
CA LEU A 39 16.01 14.53 0.09
C LEU A 39 16.77 13.61 1.06
N PRO A 40 16.32 13.47 2.32
CA PRO A 40 16.89 12.48 3.24
C PRO A 40 16.80 11.04 2.70
N ASP A 41 17.80 10.21 3.00
CA ASP A 41 17.89 8.82 2.52
C ASP A 41 16.62 7.99 2.79
N LYS A 42 16.02 8.13 3.98
CA LYS A 42 14.78 7.42 4.33
C LYS A 42 13.61 7.83 3.43
N ILE A 43 13.54 9.09 3.04
CA ILE A 43 12.52 9.61 2.11
C ILE A 43 12.78 9.05 0.72
N GLN A 44 14.03 9.11 0.22
CA GLN A 44 14.39 8.56 -1.08
C GLN A 44 14.07 7.06 -1.18
N TYR A 45 14.49 6.28 -0.20
CA TYR A 45 14.24 4.84 -0.15
C TYR A 45 12.75 4.52 -0.18
N SER A 46 11.96 5.20 0.68
CA SER A 46 10.52 4.97 0.76
C SER A 46 9.81 5.42 -0.51
N LEU A 47 10.25 6.53 -1.12
CA LEU A 47 9.70 7.03 -2.38
C LEU A 47 9.90 6.01 -3.50
N VAL A 48 11.12 5.51 -3.68
CA VAL A 48 11.42 4.49 -4.70
C VAL A 48 10.60 3.24 -4.47
N HIS A 49 10.55 2.75 -3.24
CA HIS A 49 9.87 1.49 -2.94
C HIS A 49 8.35 1.58 -3.15
N LEU A 50 7.72 2.64 -2.64
CA LEU A 50 6.27 2.83 -2.79
C LEU A 50 5.90 3.14 -4.24
N TYR A 51 6.72 3.91 -4.94
CA TYR A 51 6.50 4.21 -6.35
C TYR A 51 6.66 2.95 -7.21
N ALA A 52 7.72 2.16 -7.01
CA ALA A 52 7.94 0.91 -7.74
C ALA A 52 6.75 -0.05 -7.59
N SER A 53 6.24 -0.21 -6.36
CA SER A 53 5.06 -1.04 -6.11
C SER A 53 3.81 -0.55 -6.88
N LEU A 54 3.60 0.77 -6.99
CA LEU A 54 2.52 1.34 -7.79
C LEU A 54 2.71 1.09 -9.29
N ILE A 55 3.94 1.21 -9.78
CA ILE A 55 4.29 0.97 -11.19
C ILE A 55 4.07 -0.49 -11.55
N GLU A 56 4.62 -1.44 -10.78
CA GLU A 56 4.46 -2.87 -11.02
C GLU A 56 2.99 -3.31 -11.00
N THR A 57 2.19 -2.74 -10.09
CA THR A 57 0.75 -3.01 -10.03
C THR A 57 0.03 -2.41 -11.24
N THR A 58 0.45 -1.23 -11.72
CA THR A 58 -0.09 -0.57 -12.91
C THR A 58 0.25 -1.33 -14.19
N GLU A 59 1.46 -1.85 -14.32
CA GLU A 59 1.84 -2.73 -15.42
C GLU A 59 0.99 -4.01 -15.43
N SER A 60 0.75 -4.60 -14.25
CA SER A 60 -0.14 -5.75 -14.10
C SER A 60 -1.58 -5.41 -14.51
N LEU A 61 -2.10 -4.23 -14.14
CA LEU A 61 -3.40 -3.73 -14.58
C LEU A 61 -3.48 -3.64 -16.11
N ILE A 62 -2.48 -3.02 -16.74
CA ILE A 62 -2.39 -2.83 -18.20
C ILE A 62 -2.37 -4.20 -18.91
N MET A 63 -1.62 -5.16 -18.36
CA MET A 63 -1.55 -6.52 -18.88
C MET A 63 -2.91 -7.24 -18.81
N LEU A 64 -3.60 -7.19 -17.66
CA LEU A 64 -4.92 -7.79 -17.51
C LEU A 64 -5.95 -7.19 -18.47
N ILE A 65 -5.89 -5.87 -18.68
CA ILE A 65 -6.71 -5.18 -19.66
C ILE A 65 -6.45 -5.70 -21.08
N SER A 66 -5.18 -5.89 -21.44
CA SER A 66 -4.76 -6.37 -22.77
C SER A 66 -5.26 -7.80 -23.06
N PHE A 67 -5.42 -8.62 -22.02
CA PHE A 67 -5.99 -9.97 -22.11
C PHE A 67 -7.51 -10.04 -21.89
N GLY A 68 -8.20 -8.90 -21.72
CA GLY A 68 -9.64 -8.87 -21.49
C GLY A 68 -10.09 -9.32 -20.09
N CYS A 69 -9.16 -9.45 -19.13
CA CYS A 69 -9.42 -9.81 -17.74
C CYS A 69 -9.93 -8.59 -16.93
N ILE A 70 -11.04 -8.00 -17.36
CA ILE A 70 -11.53 -6.70 -16.86
C ILE A 70 -11.89 -6.72 -15.35
N TRP A 71 -12.34 -7.85 -14.82
CA TRP A 71 -12.70 -7.97 -13.41
C TRP A 71 -11.50 -7.88 -12.48
N ASP A 72 -10.43 -8.60 -12.81
CA ASP A 72 -9.18 -8.57 -12.04
C ASP A 72 -8.49 -7.21 -12.22
N ALA A 73 -8.52 -6.67 -13.45
CA ALA A 73 -8.07 -5.31 -13.73
C ALA A 73 -8.79 -4.28 -12.84
N LYS A 74 -10.11 -4.38 -12.69
CA LYS A 74 -10.88 -3.47 -11.82
C LYS A 74 -10.43 -3.55 -10.36
N LEU A 75 -10.08 -4.73 -9.86
CA LEU A 75 -9.56 -4.89 -8.51
C LEU A 75 -8.21 -4.18 -8.35
N LEU A 76 -7.28 -4.40 -9.27
CA LEU A 76 -5.98 -3.72 -9.25
C LEU A 76 -6.12 -2.21 -9.40
N GLY A 77 -7.03 -1.74 -10.27
CA GLY A 77 -7.30 -0.31 -10.45
C GLY A 77 -7.71 0.40 -9.16
N ARG A 78 -8.45 -0.27 -8.27
CA ARG A 78 -8.79 0.26 -6.94
C ARG A 78 -7.56 0.36 -6.04
N MET A 79 -6.71 -0.68 -6.04
CA MET A 79 -5.48 -0.69 -5.26
C MET A 79 -4.52 0.41 -5.71
N ILE A 80 -4.38 0.61 -7.02
CA ILE A 80 -3.56 1.69 -7.59
C ILE A 80 -4.12 3.06 -7.20
N ALA A 81 -5.43 3.27 -7.33
CA ALA A 81 -6.04 4.55 -6.96
C ALA A 81 -5.85 4.87 -5.46
N GLU A 82 -6.09 3.90 -4.58
CA GLU A 82 -5.88 4.05 -3.14
C GLU A 82 -4.40 4.29 -2.81
N GLY A 83 -3.50 3.50 -3.40
CA GLY A 83 -2.07 3.61 -3.20
C GLY A 83 -1.50 4.94 -3.71
N ALA A 84 -1.97 5.43 -4.87
CA ALA A 84 -1.58 6.73 -5.41
C ALA A 84 -2.03 7.88 -4.51
N LEU A 85 -3.25 7.84 -3.96
CA LEU A 85 -3.72 8.83 -3.00
C LEU A 85 -2.87 8.85 -1.73
N LYS A 86 -2.52 7.67 -1.20
CA LYS A 86 -1.63 7.56 -0.03
C LYS A 86 -0.23 8.05 -0.33
N PHE A 87 0.32 7.71 -1.51
CA PHE A 87 1.62 8.19 -1.97
C PHE A 87 1.65 9.73 -2.01
N LEU A 88 0.67 10.35 -2.64
CA LEU A 88 0.54 11.81 -2.69
C LEU A 88 0.38 12.42 -1.30
N TYR A 89 -0.39 11.78 -0.41
CA TYR A 89 -0.56 12.24 0.96
C TYR A 89 0.74 12.21 1.77
N ILE A 90 1.49 11.12 1.66
CA ILE A 90 2.77 10.89 2.34
C ILE A 90 3.79 11.94 1.92
N PHE A 91 4.01 12.10 0.60
CA PHE A 91 5.10 12.92 0.07
C PHE A 91 4.74 14.41 -0.09
N LYS A 92 3.58 14.83 0.41
CA LYS A 92 3.20 16.24 0.49
C LYS A 92 3.64 16.85 1.82
N GLY A 93 4.44 17.92 1.77
CA GLY A 93 4.81 18.71 2.94
C GLY A 93 6.31 18.95 3.07
N THR A 94 6.76 19.32 4.26
CA THR A 94 8.19 19.41 4.60
C THR A 94 8.79 18.02 4.82
N ASN A 95 10.12 17.91 4.86
CA ASN A 95 10.80 16.63 5.12
C ASN A 95 10.38 16.03 6.47
N GLU A 96 10.17 16.85 7.50
CA GLU A 96 9.71 16.42 8.82
C GLU A 96 8.29 15.86 8.75
N GLU A 97 7.39 16.53 8.01
CA GLU A 97 6.02 16.06 7.81
C GLU A 97 6.00 14.74 7.03
N ILE A 98 6.82 14.60 5.99
CA ILE A 98 6.94 13.38 5.19
C ILE A 98 7.47 12.24 6.06
N LEU A 99 8.52 12.47 6.85
CA LEU A 99 9.09 11.46 7.74
C LEU A 99 8.10 11.00 8.81
N SER A 100 7.32 11.93 9.37
CA SER A 100 6.24 11.62 10.31
C SER A 100 5.15 10.74 9.66
N LYS A 101 4.67 11.12 8.47
CA LYS A 101 3.67 10.33 7.73
C LYS A 101 4.19 8.97 7.29
N LEU A 102 5.47 8.86 6.93
CA LEU A 102 6.11 7.59 6.63
C LEU A 102 6.14 6.67 7.85
N ASP A 103 6.43 7.21 9.04
CA ASP A 103 6.37 6.42 10.28
C ASP A 103 4.94 5.98 10.60
N GLU A 104 3.96 6.88 10.45
CA GLU A 104 2.54 6.53 10.58
C GLU A 104 2.16 5.39 9.63
N TYR A 105 2.52 5.51 8.35
CA TYR A 105 2.17 4.56 7.30
C TYR A 105 2.84 3.19 7.46
N LEU A 106 4.14 3.17 7.75
CA LEU A 106 4.94 1.94 7.76
C LEU A 106 4.88 1.21 9.10
N ASN A 107 4.66 1.93 10.21
CA ASN A 107 4.77 1.37 11.56
C ASN A 107 3.46 1.46 12.33
N ILE A 108 2.90 2.65 12.50
CA ILE A 108 1.78 2.88 13.42
C ILE A 108 0.47 2.27 12.89
N ILE A 109 0.08 2.59 11.65
CA ILE A 109 -1.16 2.08 11.04
C ILE A 109 -1.15 0.54 10.92
N PRO A 110 -0.08 -0.10 10.43
CA PRO A 110 0.01 -1.56 10.41
C PRO A 110 -0.11 -2.17 11.80
N PHE A 111 0.50 -1.57 12.82
CA PHE A 111 0.38 -2.06 14.19
C PHE A 111 -1.04 -1.93 14.74
N ILE A 112 -1.72 -0.81 14.50
CA ILE A 112 -3.15 -0.65 14.85
C ILE A 112 -4.00 -1.74 14.18
N ASN A 113 -3.77 -2.03 12.90
CA ASN A 113 -4.48 -3.07 12.18
C ASN A 113 -4.18 -4.47 12.74
N ARG A 114 -2.92 -4.75 13.10
CA ARG A 114 -2.52 -5.98 13.80
C ARG A 114 -3.23 -6.11 15.15
N LEU A 115 -3.33 -5.05 15.96
CA LEU A 115 -4.07 -5.05 17.22
C LEU A 115 -5.57 -5.36 17.03
N LYS A 116 -6.20 -4.80 15.99
CA LYS A 116 -7.60 -5.12 15.66
C LYS A 116 -7.76 -6.60 15.33
N LEU A 117 -6.83 -7.17 14.56
CA LEU A 117 -6.83 -8.59 14.22
C LEU A 117 -6.56 -9.47 15.45
N HIS A 118 -5.59 -9.11 16.28
CA HIS A 118 -5.30 -9.75 17.57
C HIS A 118 -6.54 -9.82 18.46
N ASN A 119 -7.27 -8.71 18.61
CA ASN A 119 -8.47 -8.66 19.45
C ASN A 119 -9.57 -9.60 18.91
N LYS A 120 -9.75 -9.67 17.59
CA LYS A 120 -10.66 -10.64 16.96
C LYS A 120 -10.20 -12.07 17.22
N ALA A 121 -8.91 -12.36 17.03
CA ALA A 121 -8.34 -13.68 17.27
C ALA A 121 -8.51 -14.11 18.74
N ARG A 122 -8.18 -13.23 19.69
CA ARG A 122 -8.35 -13.45 21.12
C ARG A 122 -9.79 -13.76 21.50
N ASN A 123 -10.77 -13.12 20.86
CA ASN A 123 -12.19 -13.41 21.09
C ASN A 123 -12.57 -14.82 20.61
N LEU A 124 -12.02 -15.28 19.48
CA LEU A 124 -12.22 -16.65 19.00
C LEU A 124 -11.61 -17.69 19.96
N VAL A 125 -10.42 -17.42 20.49
CA VAL A 125 -9.80 -18.28 21.51
C VAL A 125 -10.66 -18.38 22.77
N LYS A 126 -11.22 -17.26 23.23
CA LYS A 126 -12.10 -17.23 24.41
C LYS A 126 -13.36 -18.10 24.25
N VAL A 127 -13.87 -18.27 23.03
CA VAL A 127 -15.02 -19.14 22.75
C VAL A 127 -14.64 -20.58 22.43
N GLY A 128 -13.37 -20.95 22.63
CA GLY A 128 -12.88 -22.33 22.53
C GLY A 128 -12.26 -22.72 21.19
N VAL A 129 -12.00 -21.77 20.29
CA VAL A 129 -11.24 -22.06 19.06
C VAL A 129 -9.77 -22.24 19.39
N GLU A 130 -9.21 -23.43 19.14
CA GLU A 130 -7.81 -23.73 19.42
C GLU A 130 -6.87 -23.07 18.38
N PRO A 131 -5.97 -22.16 18.78
CA PRO A 131 -5.03 -21.52 17.85
C PRO A 131 -4.14 -22.50 17.10
N LEU A 132 -3.65 -23.54 17.77
CA LEU A 132 -2.71 -24.49 17.20
C LEU A 132 -3.27 -25.27 15.99
N LYS A 133 -4.60 -25.32 15.86
CA LYS A 133 -5.29 -25.92 14.72
C LYS A 133 -5.53 -24.94 13.56
N HIS A 134 -5.22 -23.65 13.77
CA HIS A 134 -5.50 -22.56 12.85
C HIS A 134 -4.32 -21.59 12.76
N GLN A 135 -3.41 -21.79 11.80
CA GLN A 135 -2.20 -20.97 11.62
C GLN A 135 -2.51 -19.46 11.54
N ALA A 136 -3.55 -19.07 10.80
CA ALA A 136 -3.97 -17.67 10.71
C ALA A 136 -4.37 -17.05 12.06
N LEU A 137 -4.85 -17.87 13.00
CA LEU A 137 -5.17 -17.43 14.36
C LEU A 137 -3.90 -17.24 15.20
N LEU A 138 -2.90 -18.12 15.03
CA LEU A 138 -1.60 -17.95 15.66
C LEU A 138 -0.89 -16.69 15.16
N ASP A 139 -0.85 -16.48 13.84
CA ASP A 139 -0.18 -15.34 13.21
C ASP A 139 -0.83 -13.99 13.61
N ALA A 140 -2.13 -14.03 13.92
CA ALA A 140 -2.88 -12.88 14.40
C ALA A 140 -2.59 -12.51 15.86
N LEU A 141 -2.15 -13.46 16.69
CA LEU A 141 -1.86 -13.22 18.10
C LEU A 141 -0.53 -12.48 18.25
N ILE A 142 -0.50 -11.52 19.17
CA ILE A 142 0.63 -10.61 19.38
C ILE A 142 1.06 -10.80 20.84
N PRO A 143 2.36 -10.92 21.14
CA PRO A 143 2.86 -10.97 22.51
C PRO A 143 2.44 -9.73 23.31
N GLU A 144 1.98 -9.92 24.55
CA GLU A 144 1.51 -8.82 25.41
C GLU A 144 2.61 -7.77 25.67
N GLU A 145 3.89 -8.17 25.67
CA GLU A 145 5.00 -7.22 25.79
C GLU A 145 5.13 -6.27 24.60
N GLU A 146 4.84 -6.76 23.39
CA GLU A 146 4.85 -5.93 22.18
C GLU A 146 3.69 -4.93 22.22
N ILE A 147 2.51 -5.38 22.68
CA ILE A 147 1.34 -4.51 22.88
C ILE A 147 1.63 -3.43 23.92
N LYS A 148 2.25 -3.81 25.05
CA LYS A 148 2.59 -2.88 26.12
C LYS A 148 3.56 -1.81 25.63
N ARG A 149 4.67 -2.20 24.98
CA ARG A 149 5.63 -1.26 24.41
C ARG A 149 4.97 -0.25 23.46
N PHE A 150 4.06 -0.71 22.61
CA PHE A 150 3.35 0.19 21.69
C PHE A 150 2.44 1.18 22.43
N LYS A 151 1.70 0.73 23.44
CA LYS A 151 0.81 1.57 24.26
C LYS A 151 1.56 2.54 25.18
N ASP A 152 2.78 2.20 25.59
CA ASP A 152 3.63 3.10 26.38
C ASP A 152 4.13 4.29 25.53
N MET A 153 4.18 4.15 24.19
CA MET A 153 4.62 5.22 23.27
C MET A 153 3.48 6.12 22.78
N TYR A 154 2.24 5.63 22.75
CA TYR A 154 1.11 6.37 22.17
C TYR A 154 -0.16 6.25 23.02
N SER A 155 -0.83 7.37 23.25
CA SER A 155 -2.15 7.36 23.86
C SER A 155 -3.24 6.94 22.85
N ASP A 156 -4.33 6.34 23.34
CA ASP A 156 -5.47 5.95 22.49
C ASP A 156 -6.05 7.15 21.71
N LYS A 157 -6.02 8.35 22.30
CA LYS A 157 -6.48 9.59 21.65
C LYS A 157 -5.61 9.95 20.45
N GLU A 158 -4.30 9.83 20.58
CA GLU A 158 -3.35 10.08 19.48
C GLU A 158 -3.51 9.04 18.38
N LEU A 159 -3.58 7.75 18.74
CA LEU A 159 -3.78 6.66 17.79
C LEU A 159 -5.06 6.83 16.98
N ASN A 160 -6.18 7.20 17.63
CA ASN A 160 -7.44 7.46 16.93
C ASN A 160 -7.33 8.65 15.97
N LYS A 161 -6.64 9.72 16.38
CA LYS A 161 -6.40 10.91 15.55
C LYS A 161 -5.49 10.60 14.36
N ILE A 162 -4.48 9.73 14.53
CA ILE A 162 -3.63 9.24 13.45
C ILE A 162 -4.50 8.44 12.49
N TYR A 163 -5.16 7.39 12.98
CA TYR A 163 -5.94 6.48 12.15
C TYR A 163 -7.05 7.17 11.35
N SER A 164 -7.69 8.21 11.89
CA SER A 164 -8.76 8.93 11.18
C SER A 164 -8.27 9.81 10.02
N ARG A 165 -6.96 10.06 9.89
CA ARG A 165 -6.40 10.79 8.74
C ARG A 165 -6.14 9.91 7.53
N TRP A 166 -6.11 8.59 7.74
CA TRP A 166 -5.82 7.55 6.75
C TRP A 166 -7.09 6.85 6.30
#